data_AF-A0A7C4MUB5-F1
#
_entry.id   AF-A0A7C4MUB5-F1
#
_cell.length_a   1.000
_cell.length_b   1.000
_cell.length_c   1.000
_cell.angle_alpha   90.00
_cell.angle_beta   90.00
_cell.angle_gamma   90.00
#
_symmetry.space_group_name_H-M   'P 1'
#
loop_
_entity.id
_entity.type
_entity.pdbx_description
1 polymer ?
#
loop_
_entity_poly.entity_id
_entity_poly.type
_entity_poly.pdbx_seq_one_letter_code
_entity_poly.pdbx_strand_id
1 'polypeptide(L)'
;MAGIRFARLGLLAFFGAASCLTLEAGDLRSVSVATDRTIELYLVDGHIIHYGLRGDWDGRGNTVFYDPLDTAAAETPSRYAITSADDPEFARAVVPSRVDRKSRVIDVNSTSREPKFIFGHWIYLTLPKALKSGKTYTLALDNVAGNVQTYRLVMDPLRHRSASIRVNQVGFAEVSPKYAYLSLWMGTGGGADFSPFYGKPFTIRRFADGAEVFRGTIAPRMDAAVQEMGDGVGNLTRAPLWQCDFSALSTPGEYVVSIDGLGCSYPFEIGNDVVREPFWYGMKGLFLQRGGIVRELEPGRIYPRGHHGDDVPWLYLPEVTKIEISSEQDLKNGKPLRGCYGFYHDAGDWDSYPSHSAVPLALMLLYSLAPDCFADGDVGNRYKLSQSDPRWIDEGNNGVPDILDEAGWLPASLRRLRKALIDAGYSDGGVPSYVGRDAITWTGSYGQGMLPSWEDRRAWAVNRVCGEATMRYAAMAAWYAHCLNTLHQRNHRQGPHPQAREWIE
;
A
#
# COMPACT_ATOMS: atom_id res chain seq x y z
N MET A 1 -57.44 -46.61 -26.59
CA MET A 1 -58.25 -45.44 -26.21
C MET A 1 -57.42 -44.21 -26.48
N ALA A 2 -57.62 -43.61 -27.67
CA ALA A 2 -58.22 -42.28 -27.85
C ALA A 2 -57.30 -41.18 -27.31
N GLY A 3 -56.51 -40.47 -28.13
CA GLY A 3 -56.95 -39.36 -29.00
C GLY A 3 -56.86 -38.06 -28.19
N ILE A 4 -56.36 -36.90 -28.62
CA ILE A 4 -56.19 -36.22 -29.90
C ILE A 4 -55.23 -35.03 -29.64
N ARG A 5 -54.59 -34.51 -30.69
CA ARG A 5 -53.66 -33.37 -30.70
C ARG A 5 -54.36 -32.05 -31.14
N PHE A 6 -53.85 -30.94 -30.60
CA PHE A 6 -53.84 -29.53 -31.09
C PHE A 6 -55.15 -28.71 -31.17
N ALA A 7 -55.26 -27.60 -30.41
CA ALA A 7 -54.86 -26.22 -30.81
C ALA A 7 -55.64 -25.09 -30.08
N ARG A 8 -54.87 -24.07 -29.64
CA ARG A 8 -55.15 -22.61 -29.48
C ARG A 8 -56.44 -22.10 -28.78
N LEU A 9 -56.23 -21.33 -27.71
CA LEU A 9 -56.86 -20.02 -27.40
C LEU A 9 -56.02 -19.44 -26.23
N GLY A 10 -55.24 -18.36 -26.38
CA GLY A 10 -55.73 -16.99 -26.50
C GLY A 10 -55.98 -16.40 -25.11
N LEU A 11 -54.95 -15.85 -24.46
CA LEU A 11 -55.14 -14.98 -23.30
C LEU A 11 -54.18 -13.79 -23.38
N LEU A 12 -54.76 -12.61 -23.59
CA LEU A 12 -54.11 -11.31 -23.44
C LEU A 12 -53.57 -11.19 -22.02
N ALA A 13 -52.26 -10.98 -21.88
CA ALA A 13 -51.67 -10.48 -20.64
C ALA A 13 -51.45 -8.97 -20.80
N PHE A 14 -52.12 -8.22 -19.93
CA PHE A 14 -51.96 -6.78 -19.75
C PHE A 14 -50.48 -6.40 -19.55
N PHE A 15 -49.99 -5.46 -20.37
CA PHE A 15 -48.77 -4.71 -20.09
C PHE A 15 -49.02 -3.80 -18.88
N GLY A 16 -48.73 -4.30 -17.68
CA GLY A 16 -48.40 -3.46 -16.54
C GLY A 16 -46.89 -3.30 -16.53
N ALA A 17 -46.37 -2.28 -17.22
CA ALA A 17 -45.01 -1.82 -16.97
C ALA A 17 -44.98 -1.28 -15.54
N ALA A 18 -44.65 -2.14 -14.58
CA ALA A 18 -44.07 -1.68 -13.33
C ALA A 18 -42.73 -1.07 -13.73
N SER A 19 -42.73 0.24 -14.01
CA SER A 19 -41.53 1.05 -13.96
C SER A 19 -41.02 0.97 -12.53
N CYS A 20 -40.26 -0.08 -12.24
CA CYS A 20 -39.36 -0.07 -11.11
C CYS A 20 -38.39 1.05 -11.45
N LEU A 21 -38.65 2.26 -10.94
CA LEU A 21 -37.66 3.32 -10.87
C LEU A 21 -36.54 2.75 -10.00
N THR A 22 -35.59 2.06 -10.63
CA THR A 22 -34.31 1.79 -10.02
C THR A 22 -33.70 3.17 -9.80
N LEU A 23 -33.69 3.63 -8.55
CA LEU A 23 -32.93 4.80 -8.17
C LEU A 23 -31.47 4.47 -8.52
N GLU A 24 -30.91 5.12 -9.54
CA GLU A 24 -29.46 5.18 -9.73
C GLU A 24 -28.88 6.01 -8.58
N ALA A 25 -28.56 5.34 -7.48
CA ALA A 25 -28.19 6.01 -6.25
C ALA A 25 -27.05 5.26 -5.58
N GLY A 26 -25.83 5.67 -5.92
CA GLY A 26 -24.62 5.21 -5.24
C GLY A 26 -24.71 5.36 -3.72
N ASP A 27 -23.89 4.59 -3.02
CA ASP A 27 -23.89 4.56 -1.56
C ASP A 27 -23.05 5.69 -0.99
N LEU A 28 -23.61 6.47 -0.06
CA LEU A 28 -22.81 7.35 0.79
C LEU A 28 -21.93 6.51 1.71
N ARG A 29 -20.61 6.66 1.58
CA ARG A 29 -19.58 5.97 2.38
C ARG A 29 -19.08 6.81 3.54
N SER A 30 -18.91 8.11 3.35
CA SER A 30 -18.50 9.01 4.42
C SER A 30 -18.87 10.47 4.16
N VAL A 31 -18.90 11.24 5.24
CA VAL A 31 -19.05 12.70 5.23
C VAL A 31 -17.89 13.30 6.03
N SER A 32 -17.20 14.25 5.42
CA SER A 32 -16.05 14.98 5.95
C SER A 32 -16.24 16.48 5.67
N VAL A 33 -15.32 17.32 6.11
CA VAL A 33 -15.24 18.73 5.67
C VAL A 33 -13.93 19.02 4.95
N ALA A 34 -14.05 19.75 3.85
CA ALA A 34 -12.93 20.23 3.05
C ALA A 34 -12.46 21.61 3.53
N THR A 35 -13.37 22.47 3.97
CA THR A 35 -13.10 23.76 4.61
C THR A 35 -14.16 24.00 5.69
N ASP A 36 -14.09 25.11 6.43
CA ASP A 36 -15.17 25.49 7.35
C ASP A 36 -16.47 25.80 6.61
N ARG A 37 -16.46 25.95 5.29
CA ARG A 37 -17.64 26.22 4.45
C ARG A 37 -17.88 25.15 3.40
N THR A 38 -17.19 24.02 3.44
CA THR A 38 -17.33 22.99 2.40
C THR A 38 -17.45 21.63 3.03
N ILE A 39 -18.62 21.00 2.89
CA ILE A 39 -18.81 19.60 3.26
C ILE A 39 -18.39 18.72 2.07
N GLU A 40 -17.63 17.66 2.35
CA GLU A 40 -17.27 16.61 1.39
C GLU A 40 -18.13 15.37 1.65
N LEU A 41 -18.87 14.92 0.65
CA LEU A 41 -19.55 13.62 0.64
C LEU A 41 -18.74 12.66 -0.22
N TYR A 42 -18.46 11.46 0.27
CA TYR A 42 -17.87 10.39 -0.53
C TYR A 42 -18.94 9.34 -0.85
N LEU A 43 -19.33 9.25 -2.12
CA LEU A 43 -20.27 8.27 -2.64
C LEU A 43 -19.55 7.27 -3.55
N VAL A 44 -20.07 6.05 -3.68
CA VAL A 44 -19.50 5.04 -4.60
C VAL A 44 -20.59 4.40 -5.44
N ASP A 45 -20.25 4.09 -6.69
CA ASP A 45 -21.15 3.39 -7.62
C ASP A 45 -21.42 1.93 -7.24
N GLY A 46 -20.69 1.38 -6.25
CA GLY A 46 -20.80 -0.02 -5.90
C GLY A 46 -19.57 -0.58 -5.23
N HIS A 47 -19.41 -1.90 -5.32
CA HIS A 47 -18.21 -2.61 -4.87
C HIS A 47 -18.06 -3.96 -5.60
N ILE A 48 -16.84 -4.49 -5.59
CA ILE A 48 -16.52 -5.77 -6.20
C ILE A 48 -16.10 -6.74 -5.10
N ILE A 49 -16.70 -7.93 -5.10
CA ILE A 49 -16.12 -9.09 -4.43
C ILE A 49 -15.28 -9.80 -5.47
N HIS A 50 -13.95 -9.63 -5.36
CA HIS A 50 -12.99 -10.24 -6.27
C HIS A 50 -12.99 -11.76 -6.15
N TYR A 51 -12.66 -12.44 -7.25
CA TYR A 51 -12.43 -13.87 -7.23
C TYR A 51 -11.33 -14.22 -6.19
N GLY A 52 -11.52 -15.34 -5.49
CA GLY A 52 -10.54 -15.81 -4.52
C GLY A 52 -9.30 -16.43 -5.17
N LEU A 53 -8.36 -16.87 -4.33
CA LEU A 53 -7.21 -17.66 -4.77
C LEU A 53 -7.68 -18.83 -5.65
N ARG A 54 -7.08 -19.01 -6.84
CA ARG A 54 -7.44 -20.03 -7.86
C ARG A 54 -8.76 -19.76 -8.61
N GLY A 55 -9.36 -18.59 -8.49
CA GLY A 55 -10.49 -18.18 -9.32
C GLY A 55 -10.08 -17.77 -10.73
N ASP A 56 -11.05 -17.78 -11.67
CA ASP A 56 -10.83 -17.36 -13.06
C ASP A 56 -10.53 -15.85 -13.12
N TRP A 57 -9.28 -15.54 -13.46
CA TRP A 57 -8.71 -14.20 -13.38
C TRP A 57 -9.26 -13.19 -14.40
N ASP A 58 -9.96 -13.65 -15.45
CA ASP A 58 -10.56 -12.77 -16.48
C ASP A 58 -11.76 -11.95 -15.96
N GLY A 59 -11.93 -11.98 -14.64
CA GLY A 59 -12.97 -11.39 -13.85
C GLY A 59 -14.24 -12.21 -13.84
N ARG A 60 -14.36 -13.34 -14.56
CA ARG A 60 -15.59 -14.15 -14.57
C ARG A 60 -16.00 -14.63 -13.18
N GLY A 61 -15.06 -14.72 -12.24
CA GLY A 61 -15.33 -14.99 -10.84
C GLY A 61 -15.68 -13.78 -9.97
N ASN A 62 -15.58 -12.54 -10.46
CA ASN A 62 -15.96 -11.35 -9.71
C ASN A 62 -17.48 -11.28 -9.54
N THR A 63 -17.94 -11.00 -8.32
CA THR A 63 -19.32 -10.58 -8.07
C THR A 63 -19.35 -9.07 -7.96
N VAL A 64 -20.09 -8.41 -8.84
CA VAL A 64 -20.15 -6.95 -8.93
C VAL A 64 -21.52 -6.47 -8.44
N PHE A 65 -21.50 -5.60 -7.45
CA PHE A 65 -22.66 -4.83 -7.02
C PHE A 65 -22.50 -3.42 -7.58
N TYR A 66 -23.44 -2.99 -8.42
CA TYR A 66 -23.32 -1.76 -9.18
C TYR A 66 -24.65 -1.02 -9.26
N ASP A 67 -24.70 0.11 -8.57
CA ASP A 67 -25.79 1.07 -8.50
C ASP A 67 -25.16 2.45 -8.71
N PRO A 68 -24.96 2.88 -9.97
CA PRO A 68 -24.20 4.09 -10.27
C PRO A 68 -24.86 5.33 -9.68
N LEU A 69 -24.03 6.32 -9.33
CA LEU A 69 -24.53 7.62 -8.88
C LEU A 69 -25.16 8.40 -10.03
N ASP A 70 -26.39 8.89 -9.87
CA ASP A 70 -26.91 9.99 -10.70
C ASP A 70 -26.10 11.27 -10.42
N THR A 71 -25.06 11.47 -11.24
CA THR A 71 -24.13 12.59 -11.08
C THR A 71 -24.78 13.94 -11.32
N ALA A 72 -25.85 14.03 -12.13
CA ALA A 72 -26.56 15.27 -12.38
C ALA A 72 -27.43 15.66 -11.17
N ALA A 73 -28.10 14.69 -10.54
CA ALA A 73 -28.79 14.91 -9.27
C ALA A 73 -27.79 15.29 -8.16
N ALA A 74 -26.66 14.57 -8.07
CA ALA A 74 -25.63 14.85 -7.07
C ALA A 74 -24.98 16.24 -7.23
N GLU A 75 -24.89 16.78 -8.44
CA GLU A 75 -24.36 18.13 -8.70
C GLU A 75 -25.41 19.25 -8.51
N THR A 76 -26.67 18.91 -8.18
CA THR A 76 -27.76 19.89 -8.03
C THR A 76 -27.84 20.43 -6.59
N PRO A 77 -27.58 21.72 -6.32
CA PRO A 77 -27.54 22.24 -4.95
C PRO A 77 -28.85 22.09 -4.17
N SER A 78 -30.01 22.23 -4.83
CA SER A 78 -31.33 22.12 -4.19
C SER A 78 -31.69 20.71 -3.72
N ARG A 79 -30.88 19.69 -4.05
CA ARG A 79 -31.01 18.33 -3.50
C ARG A 79 -30.45 18.19 -2.09
N TYR A 80 -29.85 19.26 -1.55
CA TYR A 80 -29.23 19.28 -0.25
C TYR A 80 -29.84 20.36 0.65
N ALA A 81 -29.99 20.04 1.92
CA ALA A 81 -30.30 21.02 2.95
C ALA A 81 -29.56 20.70 4.25
N ILE A 82 -28.91 21.71 4.83
CA ILE A 82 -28.15 21.60 6.07
C ILE A 82 -28.90 22.35 7.16
N THR A 83 -29.12 21.69 8.29
CA THR A 83 -29.74 22.29 9.48
C THR A 83 -28.93 21.98 10.73
N SER A 84 -29.09 22.79 11.78
CA SER A 84 -28.52 22.53 13.09
C SER A 84 -29.47 23.02 14.18
N ALA A 85 -29.59 22.23 15.24
CA ALA A 85 -30.32 22.62 16.44
C ALA A 85 -29.46 23.45 17.41
N ASP A 86 -28.13 23.34 17.31
CA ASP A 86 -27.17 23.97 18.22
C ASP A 86 -26.33 25.09 17.57
N ASP A 87 -26.49 25.35 16.27
CA ASP A 87 -25.94 26.49 15.55
C ASP A 87 -27.04 27.41 14.98
N PRO A 88 -27.24 28.62 15.54
CA PRO A 88 -28.27 29.56 15.09
C PRO A 88 -28.17 29.95 13.60
N GLU A 89 -26.98 29.89 12.98
CA GLU A 89 -26.82 30.19 11.55
C GLU A 89 -27.43 29.11 10.64
N PHE A 90 -27.72 27.93 11.21
CA PHE A 90 -28.32 26.78 10.54
C PHE A 90 -29.64 26.35 11.20
N ALA A 91 -30.25 27.20 12.03
CA ALA A 91 -31.55 26.94 12.66
C ALA A 91 -32.67 26.78 11.61
N ARG A 92 -32.47 27.32 10.41
CA ARG A 92 -33.28 27.07 9.21
C ARG A 92 -32.43 26.34 8.18
N ALA A 93 -33.09 25.60 7.30
CA ALA A 93 -32.44 24.88 6.21
C ALA A 93 -31.57 25.82 5.36
N VAL A 94 -30.29 25.48 5.25
CA VAL A 94 -29.30 26.13 4.40
C VAL A 94 -29.05 25.25 3.19
N VAL A 95 -29.30 25.77 2.00
CA VAL A 95 -28.97 25.11 0.73
C VAL A 95 -27.53 25.51 0.34
N PRO A 96 -26.68 24.58 -0.14
CA PRO A 96 -25.37 24.92 -0.68
C PRO A 96 -25.47 25.96 -1.79
N SER A 97 -24.53 26.91 -1.84
CA SER A 97 -24.46 27.90 -2.92
C SER A 97 -23.86 27.34 -4.20
N ARG A 98 -23.08 26.26 -4.10
CA ARG A 98 -22.41 25.58 -5.21
C ARG A 98 -22.11 24.14 -4.83
N VAL A 99 -22.14 23.26 -5.82
CA VAL A 99 -21.72 21.87 -5.70
C VAL A 99 -20.63 21.59 -6.73
N ASP A 100 -19.54 20.98 -6.30
CA ASP A 100 -18.45 20.52 -7.16
C ASP A 100 -18.27 19.01 -7.04
N ARG A 101 -17.63 18.39 -8.04
CA ARG A 101 -17.38 16.96 -8.04
C ARG A 101 -15.96 16.62 -8.47
N LYS A 102 -15.42 15.59 -7.82
CA LYS A 102 -14.25 14.82 -8.26
C LYS A 102 -14.64 13.35 -8.34
N SER A 103 -14.29 12.68 -9.43
CA SER A 103 -14.52 11.24 -9.59
C SER A 103 -13.22 10.53 -9.95
N ARG A 104 -12.99 9.33 -9.42
CA ARG A 104 -11.88 8.47 -9.83
C ARG A 104 -12.26 6.99 -9.72
N VAL A 105 -11.60 6.16 -10.50
CA VAL A 105 -11.68 4.70 -10.36
C VAL A 105 -11.16 4.32 -8.97
N ILE A 106 -11.95 3.54 -8.24
CA ILE A 106 -11.59 3.01 -6.92
C ILE A 106 -11.43 1.49 -6.93
N ASP A 107 -11.98 0.82 -7.95
CA ASP A 107 -11.85 -0.61 -8.14
C ASP A 107 -12.01 -0.99 -9.62
N VAL A 108 -11.41 -2.10 -10.04
CA VAL A 108 -11.37 -2.57 -11.43
C VAL A 108 -12.00 -3.96 -11.52
N ASN A 109 -13.08 -4.10 -12.29
CA ASN A 109 -13.76 -5.38 -12.49
C ASN A 109 -13.13 -6.18 -13.63
N SER A 110 -13.09 -5.60 -14.82
CA SER A 110 -12.67 -6.30 -16.03
C SER A 110 -12.34 -5.30 -17.12
N THR A 111 -11.43 -5.67 -18.03
CA THR A 111 -11.18 -4.93 -19.26
C THR A 111 -12.20 -5.24 -20.36
N SER A 112 -12.96 -6.33 -20.21
CA SER A 112 -13.86 -6.87 -21.26
C SER A 112 -15.35 -6.89 -20.88
N ARG A 113 -15.70 -6.67 -19.62
CA ARG A 113 -17.09 -6.75 -19.13
C ARG A 113 -17.49 -5.47 -18.39
N GLU A 114 -18.77 -5.10 -18.53
CA GLU A 114 -19.35 -3.96 -17.82
C GLU A 114 -19.93 -4.34 -16.45
N PRO A 115 -19.90 -3.42 -15.47
CA PRO A 115 -19.12 -2.19 -15.50
C PRO A 115 -17.62 -2.53 -15.44
N LYS A 116 -16.78 -1.85 -16.24
CA LYS A 116 -15.33 -2.09 -16.22
C LYS A 116 -14.68 -1.64 -14.91
N PHE A 117 -15.22 -0.58 -14.32
CA PHE A 117 -14.67 0.12 -13.17
C PHE A 117 -15.78 0.47 -12.19
N ILE A 118 -15.45 0.55 -10.91
CA ILE A 118 -16.26 1.23 -9.91
C ILE A 118 -15.67 2.62 -9.70
N PHE A 119 -16.51 3.65 -9.80
CA PHE A 119 -16.10 4.99 -9.44
C PHE A 119 -16.43 5.31 -7.99
N GLY A 120 -15.51 6.05 -7.38
CA GLY A 120 -15.78 6.86 -6.20
C GLY A 120 -16.01 8.30 -6.63
N HIS A 121 -16.98 8.95 -6.00
CA HIS A 121 -17.39 10.33 -6.23
C HIS A 121 -17.26 11.13 -4.94
N TRP A 122 -16.49 12.21 -5.00
CA TRP A 122 -16.39 13.21 -3.94
C TRP A 122 -17.21 14.42 -4.35
N ILE A 123 -18.28 14.69 -3.62
CA ILE A 123 -19.20 15.81 -3.84
C ILE A 123 -18.92 16.88 -2.79
N TYR A 124 -18.64 18.10 -3.25
CA TYR A 124 -18.25 19.23 -2.41
C TYR A 124 -19.38 20.24 -2.33
N LEU A 125 -20.03 20.34 -1.17
CA LEU A 125 -21.13 21.26 -0.91
C LEU A 125 -20.58 22.55 -0.33
N THR A 126 -20.48 23.62 -1.14
CA THR A 126 -20.07 24.94 -0.66
C THR A 126 -21.25 25.63 0.02
N LEU A 127 -21.07 25.99 1.29
CA LEU A 127 -22.07 26.60 2.14
C LEU A 127 -21.89 28.12 2.20
N PRO A 128 -22.99 28.89 2.29
CA PRO A 128 -22.92 30.33 2.52
C PRO A 128 -22.45 30.70 3.95
N LYS A 129 -22.42 29.74 4.87
CA LYS A 129 -22.14 29.89 6.30
C LYS A 129 -21.08 28.89 6.75
N ALA A 130 -20.27 29.27 7.74
CA ALA A 130 -19.21 28.42 8.27
C ALA A 130 -19.74 27.44 9.33
N LEU A 131 -19.30 26.20 9.24
CA LEU A 131 -19.41 25.16 10.25
C LEU A 131 -18.50 25.50 11.43
N LYS A 132 -18.91 25.10 12.64
CA LYS A 132 -18.21 25.41 13.89
C LYS A 132 -17.90 24.13 14.66
N SER A 133 -16.74 24.06 15.31
CA SER A 133 -16.42 22.91 16.17
C SER A 133 -17.40 22.77 17.34
N GLY A 134 -17.65 21.52 17.73
CA GLY A 134 -18.59 21.15 18.78
C GLY A 134 -20.07 21.22 18.38
N LYS A 135 -20.40 21.69 17.18
CA LYS A 135 -21.78 21.74 16.67
C LYS A 135 -22.18 20.47 15.94
N THR A 136 -23.49 20.26 15.85
CA THR A 136 -24.10 19.15 15.14
C THR A 136 -24.90 19.68 13.95
N TYR A 137 -24.64 19.12 12.77
CA TYR A 137 -25.35 19.42 11.54
C TYR A 137 -26.10 18.18 11.04
N THR A 138 -27.31 18.38 10.56
CA THR A 138 -28.09 17.36 9.85
C THR A 138 -28.11 17.73 8.37
N LEU A 139 -27.58 16.84 7.55
CA LEU A 139 -27.65 16.93 6.10
C LEU A 139 -28.86 16.14 5.62
N ALA A 140 -29.75 16.77 4.88
CA ALA A 140 -30.76 16.09 4.08
C ALA A 140 -30.24 15.89 2.66
N LEU A 141 -30.43 14.68 2.13
CA LEU A 141 -29.98 14.21 0.82
C LEU A 141 -31.23 13.76 0.04
N ASP A 142 -31.78 14.63 -0.80
CA ASP A 142 -32.97 14.30 -1.58
C ASP A 142 -32.59 13.45 -2.79
N ASN A 143 -32.76 12.12 -2.66
CA ASN A 143 -32.50 11.14 -3.73
C ASN A 143 -31.09 11.23 -4.34
N VAL A 144 -30.09 11.59 -3.52
CA VAL A 144 -28.67 11.61 -3.93
C VAL A 144 -27.95 10.31 -3.58
N ALA A 145 -28.26 9.74 -2.41
CA ALA A 145 -27.65 8.49 -1.93
C ALA A 145 -28.70 7.40 -1.79
N GLY A 146 -28.36 6.17 -2.19
CA GLY A 146 -29.31 5.04 -2.18
C GLY A 146 -29.57 4.50 -0.78
N ASN A 147 -28.58 4.61 0.10
CA ASN A 147 -28.59 4.01 1.44
C ASN A 147 -29.06 4.94 2.56
N VAL A 148 -29.04 6.27 2.36
CA VAL A 148 -29.42 7.25 3.40
C VAL A 148 -30.08 8.48 2.80
N GLN A 149 -31.09 9.01 3.49
CA GLN A 149 -31.77 10.28 3.14
C GLN A 149 -31.33 11.43 4.05
N THR A 150 -30.77 11.12 5.22
CA THR A 150 -30.20 12.10 6.13
C THR A 150 -28.91 11.59 6.76
N TYR A 151 -28.00 12.51 7.07
CA TYR A 151 -26.75 12.21 7.76
C TYR A 151 -26.50 13.21 8.89
N ARG A 152 -26.15 12.69 10.08
CA ARG A 152 -25.81 13.50 11.24
C ARG A 152 -24.30 13.68 11.33
N LEU A 153 -23.84 14.89 11.04
CA LEU A 153 -22.45 15.32 11.13
C LEU A 153 -22.17 16.01 12.48
N VAL A 154 -21.21 15.51 13.24
CA VAL A 154 -20.72 16.18 14.46
C VAL A 154 -19.33 16.74 14.19
N MET A 155 -19.14 18.04 14.41
CA MET A 155 -17.86 18.72 14.26
C MET A 155 -16.97 18.52 15.50
N ASP A 156 -16.67 17.27 15.82
CA ASP A 156 -15.84 16.89 16.96
C ASP A 156 -14.35 17.24 16.71
N PRO A 157 -13.72 18.10 17.53
CA PRO A 157 -12.32 18.52 17.34
C PRO A 157 -11.29 17.40 17.57
N LEU A 158 -11.68 16.23 18.08
CA LEU A 158 -10.81 15.08 18.34
C LEU A 158 -11.05 13.93 17.35
N ARG A 159 -12.26 13.85 16.79
CA ARG A 159 -12.73 12.65 16.06
C ARG A 159 -13.27 12.92 14.66
N HIS A 160 -13.71 14.14 14.37
CA HIS A 160 -14.18 14.46 13.02
C HIS A 160 -12.98 14.66 12.10
N ARG A 161 -12.66 13.66 11.27
CA ARG A 161 -11.53 13.73 10.35
C ARG A 161 -11.82 14.71 9.22
N SER A 162 -10.88 15.63 8.97
CA SER A 162 -10.90 16.48 7.78
C SER A 162 -10.10 15.84 6.65
N ALA A 163 -10.68 15.80 5.46
CA ALA A 163 -9.98 15.40 4.24
C ALA A 163 -8.83 16.36 3.86
N SER A 164 -8.84 17.58 4.39
CA SER A 164 -7.87 18.62 4.07
C SER A 164 -6.65 18.64 4.97
N ILE A 165 -6.75 18.11 6.21
CA ILE A 165 -5.63 18.09 7.15
C ILE A 165 -4.77 16.85 6.88
N ARG A 166 -3.53 17.08 6.44
CA ARG A 166 -2.53 16.06 6.14
C ARG A 166 -1.41 16.10 7.18
N VAL A 167 -1.08 14.95 7.76
CA VAL A 167 0.01 14.81 8.73
C VAL A 167 0.72 13.49 8.46
N ASN A 168 1.98 13.35 8.87
CA ASN A 168 2.62 12.03 8.94
C ASN A 168 1.82 11.19 9.95
N GLN A 169 1.17 10.13 9.46
CA GLN A 169 0.28 9.29 10.28
C GLN A 169 1.04 8.31 11.17
N VAL A 170 2.34 8.10 10.91
CA VAL A 170 3.21 7.39 11.84
C VAL A 170 3.52 8.31 13.02
N GLY A 171 4.22 9.42 12.74
CA GLY A 171 4.60 10.34 13.79
C GLY A 171 5.83 11.17 13.49
N PHE A 172 6.39 11.75 14.55
CA PHE A 172 7.56 12.61 14.53
C PHE A 172 8.50 12.31 15.68
N ALA A 173 9.81 12.42 15.45
CA ALA A 173 10.80 12.40 16.53
C ALA A 173 10.67 13.65 17.40
N GLU A 174 11.04 13.55 18.68
CA GLU A 174 10.87 14.62 19.67
C GLU A 174 11.54 15.92 19.22
N VAL A 175 12.76 15.82 18.70
CA VAL A 175 13.56 16.94 18.17
C VAL A 175 13.66 16.82 16.64
N SER A 176 12.56 17.12 15.96
CA SER A 176 12.49 17.18 14.49
C SER A 176 11.55 18.30 14.05
N PRO A 177 11.66 18.78 12.79
CA PRO A 177 10.62 19.61 12.19
C PRO A 177 9.31 18.83 12.08
N LYS A 178 8.19 19.44 12.50
CA LYS A 178 6.88 18.81 12.53
C LYS A 178 5.84 19.72 11.90
N TYR A 179 5.22 19.22 10.84
CA TYR A 179 4.24 19.95 10.06
C TYR A 179 2.99 19.10 9.85
N ALA A 180 1.85 19.76 9.96
CA ALA A 180 0.64 19.34 9.29
C ALA A 180 0.34 20.33 8.17
N TYR A 181 -0.26 19.84 7.11
CA TYR A 181 -0.56 20.63 5.94
C TYR A 181 -2.07 20.71 5.69
N LEU A 182 -2.53 21.84 5.15
CA LEU A 182 -3.86 21.96 4.57
C LEU A 182 -3.71 22.03 3.06
N SER A 183 -4.31 21.06 2.36
CA SER A 183 -4.40 21.05 0.91
C SER A 183 -5.46 20.05 0.44
N LEU A 184 -6.25 20.43 -0.55
CA LEU A 184 -7.24 19.55 -1.17
C LEU A 184 -7.58 20.03 -2.59
N TRP A 185 -7.61 19.09 -3.54
CA TRP A 185 -8.17 19.30 -4.87
C TRP A 185 -9.63 18.79 -4.91
N MET A 186 -10.56 19.68 -5.25
CA MET A 186 -12.01 19.45 -5.23
C MET A 186 -12.59 19.10 -6.62
N GLY A 187 -11.75 18.73 -7.58
CA GLY A 187 -12.21 18.38 -8.93
C GLY A 187 -12.63 19.63 -9.71
N THR A 188 -13.89 19.69 -10.14
CA THR A 188 -14.44 20.87 -10.82
C THR A 188 -14.33 22.15 -9.99
N GLY A 189 -14.19 22.01 -8.67
CA GLY A 189 -14.08 23.15 -7.76
C GLY A 189 -12.68 23.72 -7.58
N GLY A 190 -11.66 23.15 -8.21
CA GLY A 190 -10.28 23.61 -8.10
C GLY A 190 -9.61 23.22 -6.77
N GLY A 191 -8.50 23.90 -6.46
CA GLY A 191 -7.86 23.80 -5.14
C GLY A 191 -8.70 24.50 -4.07
N ALA A 192 -8.86 23.88 -2.91
CA ALA A 192 -9.57 24.49 -1.78
C ALA A 192 -8.87 25.77 -1.31
N ASP A 193 -9.65 26.82 -1.06
CA ASP A 193 -9.15 28.11 -0.57
C ASP A 193 -9.03 28.10 0.95
N PHE A 194 -7.80 28.10 1.44
CA PHE A 194 -7.49 28.23 2.87
C PHE A 194 -7.01 29.64 3.25
N SER A 195 -7.07 30.63 2.35
CA SER A 195 -6.73 32.02 2.69
C SER A 195 -7.52 32.58 3.89
N PRO A 196 -8.79 32.19 4.14
CA PRO A 196 -9.50 32.60 5.36
C PRO A 196 -8.93 32.02 6.65
N PHE A 197 -8.00 31.06 6.58
CA PHE A 197 -7.29 30.48 7.72
C PHE A 197 -5.97 31.15 8.04
N TYR A 198 -5.48 32.08 7.20
CA TYR A 198 -4.23 32.78 7.48
C TYR A 198 -4.23 33.43 8.87
N GLY A 199 -3.25 33.09 9.69
CA GLY A 199 -3.11 33.61 11.05
C GLY A 199 -4.12 33.07 12.06
N LYS A 200 -5.10 32.24 11.65
CA LYS A 200 -6.01 31.56 12.58
C LYS A 200 -5.27 30.50 13.38
N PRO A 201 -5.73 30.20 14.61
CA PRO A 201 -5.09 29.19 15.44
C PRO A 201 -5.36 27.78 14.90
N PHE A 202 -4.35 26.92 15.02
CA PHE A 202 -4.53 25.48 15.09
C PHE A 202 -4.07 25.00 16.47
N THR A 203 -4.53 23.83 16.88
CA THR A 203 -4.17 23.22 18.17
C THR A 203 -3.66 21.81 17.97
N ILE A 204 -2.71 21.38 18.80
CA ILE A 204 -2.40 19.97 18.98
C ILE A 204 -3.09 19.52 20.26
N ARG A 205 -3.89 18.44 20.15
CA ARG A 205 -4.64 17.87 21.25
C ARG A 205 -4.15 16.47 21.55
N ARG A 206 -3.94 16.15 22.82
CA ARG A 206 -3.64 14.79 23.26
C ARG A 206 -4.82 13.89 22.93
N PHE A 207 -4.55 12.73 22.34
CA PHE A 207 -5.61 11.85 21.85
C PHE A 207 -6.45 11.24 22.97
N ALA A 208 -5.81 10.91 24.10
CA ALA A 208 -6.45 10.22 25.23
C ALA A 208 -7.58 11.02 25.91
N ASP A 209 -7.40 12.33 26.10
CA ASP A 209 -8.28 13.19 26.90
C ASP A 209 -8.74 14.46 26.16
N GLY A 210 -8.22 14.71 24.95
CA GLY A 210 -8.53 15.89 24.15
C GLY A 210 -7.88 17.19 24.67
N ALA A 211 -6.98 17.12 25.66
CA ALA A 211 -6.32 18.30 26.23
C ALA A 211 -5.48 19.01 25.17
N GLU A 212 -5.66 20.33 25.06
CA GLU A 212 -4.81 21.17 24.22
C GLU A 212 -3.41 21.25 24.85
N VAL A 213 -2.39 20.81 24.11
CA VAL A 213 -0.99 20.78 24.57
C VAL A 213 -0.10 21.73 23.78
N PHE A 214 -0.58 22.22 22.64
CA PHE A 214 0.14 23.17 21.81
C PHE A 214 -0.86 24.01 21.01
N ARG A 215 -0.49 25.26 20.75
CA ARG A 215 -1.23 26.19 19.91
C ARG A 215 -0.26 26.93 18.99
N GLY A 216 -0.56 26.94 17.70
CA GLY A 216 0.19 27.67 16.69
C GLY A 216 -0.74 28.42 15.74
N THR A 217 -0.18 29.04 14.71
CA THR A 217 -0.94 29.75 13.66
C THR A 217 -0.73 29.10 12.30
N ILE A 218 -1.78 29.14 11.48
CA ILE A 218 -1.76 28.61 10.12
C ILE A 218 -1.10 29.63 9.18
N ALA A 219 -0.17 29.16 8.34
CA ALA A 219 0.60 30.00 7.43
C ALA A 219 0.63 29.42 6.00
N PRO A 220 0.74 30.26 4.95
CA PRO A 220 0.95 29.76 3.59
C PRO A 220 2.32 29.10 3.48
N ARG A 221 2.41 28.03 2.67
CA ARG A 221 3.67 27.32 2.41
C ARG A 221 4.03 27.33 0.94
N MET A 222 3.08 27.01 0.06
CA MET A 222 3.29 26.97 -1.39
C MET A 222 2.00 27.35 -2.11
N ASP A 223 2.12 28.15 -3.16
CA ASP A 223 0.98 28.51 -4.01
C ASP A 223 0.66 27.41 -5.04
N ALA A 224 -0.59 27.34 -5.49
CA ALA A 224 -1.02 26.38 -6.52
C ALA A 224 -0.37 26.62 -7.89
N ALA A 225 0.18 27.81 -8.14
CA ALA A 225 0.88 28.15 -9.37
C ALA A 225 2.39 27.84 -9.34
N VAL A 226 2.93 27.37 -8.20
CA VAL A 226 4.35 27.04 -8.09
C VAL A 226 4.69 25.88 -9.04
N GLN A 227 5.79 26.02 -9.76
CA GLN A 227 6.34 24.97 -10.60
C GLN A 227 7.15 23.99 -9.73
N GLU A 228 6.74 22.73 -9.67
CA GLU A 228 7.35 21.73 -8.77
C GLU A 228 8.40 20.85 -9.48
N MET A 229 8.23 20.61 -10.77
CA MET A 229 9.14 19.81 -11.60
C MET A 229 9.64 20.65 -12.79
N GLY A 230 10.46 20.08 -13.68
CA GLY A 230 11.06 20.80 -14.82
C GLY A 230 10.08 21.63 -15.67
N ASP A 231 10.62 22.45 -16.57
CA ASP A 231 9.89 23.48 -17.32
C ASP A 231 8.47 23.07 -17.77
N GLY A 232 7.47 23.82 -17.31
CA GLY A 232 6.07 23.64 -17.69
C GLY A 232 5.25 22.66 -16.83
N VAL A 233 5.86 21.96 -15.86
CA VAL A 233 5.11 21.13 -14.89
C VAL A 233 4.78 21.96 -13.65
N GLY A 234 3.58 22.56 -13.66
CA GLY A 234 3.02 23.26 -12.50
C GLY A 234 2.79 22.33 -11.30
N ASN A 235 2.24 22.88 -10.21
CA ASN A 235 1.93 22.13 -8.99
C ASN A 235 1.16 20.84 -9.29
N LEU A 236 1.71 19.68 -8.88
CA LEU A 236 1.17 18.37 -9.22
C LEU A 236 -0.21 18.11 -8.60
N THR A 237 -0.50 18.76 -7.47
CA THR A 237 -1.81 18.70 -6.81
C THR A 237 -2.80 19.74 -7.34
N ARG A 238 -2.30 20.78 -8.02
CA ARG A 238 -3.05 21.98 -8.46
C ARG A 238 -3.81 22.67 -7.32
N ALA A 239 -3.35 22.51 -6.08
CA ALA A 239 -3.95 23.09 -4.90
C ALA A 239 -2.89 23.82 -4.07
N PRO A 240 -3.25 24.92 -3.37
CA PRO A 240 -2.31 25.58 -2.49
C PRO A 240 -1.97 24.68 -1.30
N LEU A 241 -0.79 24.89 -0.74
CA LEU A 241 -0.31 24.22 0.46
C LEU A 241 -0.17 25.24 1.59
N TRP A 242 -0.83 24.95 2.70
CA TRP A 242 -0.71 25.71 3.96
C TRP A 242 -0.12 24.80 5.02
N GLN A 243 0.53 25.39 6.02
CA GLN A 243 1.22 24.64 7.06
C GLN A 243 0.77 25.05 8.47
N CYS A 244 0.84 24.06 9.36
CA CYS A 244 0.74 24.17 10.79
C CYS A 244 2.06 23.65 11.37
N ASP A 245 2.95 24.56 11.78
CA ASP A 245 4.26 24.19 12.35
C ASP A 245 4.14 24.00 13.86
N PHE A 246 4.34 22.77 14.32
CA PHE A 246 4.34 22.41 15.74
C PHE A 246 5.67 21.78 16.16
N SER A 247 6.76 22.14 15.48
CA SER A 247 8.11 21.62 15.74
C SER A 247 8.55 21.81 17.19
N ALA A 248 8.08 22.87 17.84
CA ALA A 248 8.36 23.18 19.24
C ALA A 248 7.71 22.23 20.25
N LEU A 249 6.73 21.41 19.84
CA LEU A 249 6.20 20.33 20.68
C LEU A 249 7.15 19.13 20.62
N SER A 250 7.72 18.76 21.76
CA SER A 250 8.66 17.64 21.90
C SER A 250 8.21 16.57 22.90
N THR A 251 7.14 16.82 23.66
CA THR A 251 6.64 15.86 24.65
C THR A 251 6.14 14.60 23.94
N PRO A 252 6.59 13.40 24.35
CA PRO A 252 6.10 12.17 23.76
C PRO A 252 4.62 11.91 24.05
N GLY A 253 3.94 11.29 23.09
CA GLY A 253 2.53 10.89 23.22
C GLY A 253 1.80 10.82 21.89
N GLU A 254 0.52 10.45 21.96
CA GLU A 254 -0.38 10.38 20.80
C GLU A 254 -1.25 11.64 20.72
N TYR A 255 -1.34 12.23 19.52
CA TYR A 255 -1.94 13.53 19.29
C TYR A 255 -2.79 13.59 18.01
N VAL A 256 -3.62 14.62 17.92
CA VAL A 256 -4.24 15.07 16.66
C VAL A 256 -4.00 16.56 16.45
N VAL A 257 -3.94 16.98 15.19
CA VAL A 257 -4.07 18.39 14.82
C VAL A 257 -5.56 18.72 14.75
N SER A 258 -6.00 19.79 15.41
CA SER A 258 -7.39 20.24 15.44
C SER A 258 -7.48 21.70 15.01
N ILE A 259 -8.42 21.99 14.10
CA ILE A 259 -8.70 23.33 13.56
C ILE A 259 -10.20 23.58 13.64
N ASP A 260 -10.59 24.72 14.21
CA ASP A 260 -12.00 25.09 14.35
C ASP A 260 -12.69 25.15 12.98
N GLY A 261 -13.88 24.55 12.90
CA GLY A 261 -14.65 24.43 11.65
C GLY A 261 -14.12 23.41 10.64
N LEU A 262 -12.91 22.86 10.81
CA LEU A 262 -12.35 21.80 9.96
C LEU A 262 -12.37 20.42 10.62
N GLY A 263 -12.37 20.34 11.95
CA GLY A 263 -12.19 19.07 12.65
C GLY A 263 -10.70 18.77 12.87
N CYS A 264 -10.28 17.53 12.61
CA CYS A 264 -8.95 17.04 12.99
C CYS A 264 -8.25 16.13 11.98
N SER A 265 -6.95 15.92 12.17
CA SER A 265 -6.14 14.92 11.44
C SER A 265 -6.43 13.49 11.91
N TYR A 266 -5.83 12.50 11.24
CA TYR A 266 -5.57 11.18 11.86
C TYR A 266 -4.69 11.33 13.10
N PRO A 267 -4.76 10.39 14.06
CA PRO A 267 -3.85 10.43 15.19
C PRO A 267 -2.42 10.13 14.71
N PHE A 268 -1.45 10.66 15.43
CA PHE A 268 -0.03 10.46 15.16
C PHE A 268 0.75 10.51 16.48
N GLU A 269 1.92 9.88 16.50
CA GLU A 269 2.78 9.86 17.68
C GLU A 269 3.88 10.93 17.61
N ILE A 270 4.27 11.47 18.76
CA ILE A 270 5.58 12.10 18.94
C ILE A 270 6.39 11.20 19.88
N GLY A 271 7.59 10.83 19.47
CA GLY A 271 8.48 9.94 20.22
C GLY A 271 9.70 9.55 19.41
N ASN A 272 10.78 9.12 20.07
CA ASN A 272 12.01 8.74 19.36
C ASN A 272 11.98 7.33 18.75
N ASP A 273 10.98 6.51 19.08
CA ASP A 273 10.78 5.16 18.54
C ASP A 273 9.66 5.07 17.48
N VAL A 274 9.08 6.19 17.03
CA VAL A 274 7.92 6.20 16.13
C VAL A 274 8.12 5.44 14.80
N VAL A 275 9.37 5.29 14.35
CA VAL A 275 9.69 4.55 13.12
C VAL A 275 9.98 3.07 13.34
N ARG A 276 10.00 2.59 14.61
CA ARG A 276 10.30 1.19 14.94
C ARG A 276 9.25 0.23 14.40
N GLU A 277 7.97 0.55 14.54
CA GLU A 277 6.88 -0.27 13.99
C GLU A 277 6.89 -0.30 12.45
N PRO A 278 6.97 0.83 11.72
CA PRO A 278 7.15 0.81 10.27
C PRO A 278 8.40 0.04 9.81
N PHE A 279 9.52 0.15 10.54
CA PHE A 279 10.72 -0.64 10.28
C PHE A 279 10.43 -2.14 10.40
N TRP A 280 9.76 -2.57 11.49
CA TRP A 280 9.39 -3.96 11.70
C TRP A 280 8.53 -4.51 10.56
N TYR A 281 7.48 -3.78 10.14
CA TYR A 281 6.64 -4.20 9.01
C TYR A 281 7.41 -4.24 7.68
N GLY A 282 8.30 -3.26 7.46
CA GLY A 282 9.17 -3.25 6.28
C GLY A 282 10.07 -4.48 6.22
N MET A 283 10.72 -4.83 7.34
CA MET A 283 11.57 -6.02 7.45
C MET A 283 10.77 -7.33 7.32
N LYS A 284 9.58 -7.42 7.92
CA LYS A 284 8.68 -8.58 7.73
C LYS A 284 8.21 -8.72 6.28
N GLY A 285 8.03 -7.61 5.57
CA GLY A 285 7.75 -7.59 4.13
C GLY A 285 8.88 -8.23 3.31
N LEU A 286 10.14 -7.87 3.59
CA LEU A 286 11.31 -8.51 2.97
C LEU A 286 11.38 -10.01 3.28
N PHE A 287 11.19 -10.37 4.55
CA PHE A 287 11.15 -11.77 4.97
C PHE A 287 10.08 -12.58 4.23
N LEU A 288 8.89 -12.02 4.03
CA LEU A 288 7.81 -12.66 3.28
C LEU A 288 8.18 -12.95 1.82
N GLN A 289 8.99 -12.09 1.21
CA GLN A 289 9.46 -12.24 -0.17
C GLN A 289 10.63 -13.22 -0.32
N ARG A 290 11.21 -13.74 0.77
CA ARG A 290 12.30 -14.73 0.68
C ARG A 290 11.82 -16.02 0.00
N GLY A 291 12.43 -16.42 -1.11
CA GLY A 291 12.11 -17.64 -1.84
C GLY A 291 12.68 -18.93 -1.22
N GLY A 292 12.03 -20.08 -1.45
CA GLY A 292 12.60 -21.40 -1.13
C GLY A 292 12.48 -21.86 0.33
N ILE A 293 11.84 -21.12 1.23
CA ILE A 293 11.73 -21.48 2.66
C ILE A 293 10.30 -21.52 3.16
N VAL A 294 10.04 -22.32 4.19
CA VAL A 294 8.79 -22.29 4.95
C VAL A 294 8.93 -21.19 5.98
N ARG A 295 8.00 -20.26 6.05
CA ARG A 295 8.10 -19.05 6.89
C ARG A 295 7.00 -19.05 7.95
N GLU A 296 7.34 -18.71 9.19
CA GLU A 296 6.39 -18.35 10.23
C GLU A 296 6.35 -16.82 10.29
N LEU A 297 5.31 -16.20 9.72
CA LEU A 297 5.18 -14.74 9.77
C LEU A 297 4.84 -14.26 11.18
N GLU A 298 3.85 -14.93 11.76
CA GLU A 298 3.35 -14.78 13.12
C GLU A 298 3.26 -16.17 13.76
N PRO A 299 3.30 -16.27 15.10
CA PRO A 299 3.12 -17.55 15.79
C PRO A 299 1.90 -18.33 15.26
N GLY A 300 2.17 -19.51 14.67
CA GLY A 300 1.14 -20.37 14.09
C GLY A 300 0.65 -20.02 12.67
N ARG A 301 1.08 -18.88 12.10
CA ARG A 301 0.78 -18.49 10.72
C ARG A 301 1.91 -18.89 9.77
N ILE A 302 1.81 -20.13 9.29
CA ILE A 302 2.85 -20.77 8.46
C ILE A 302 2.56 -20.59 6.97
N TYR A 303 3.54 -20.04 6.25
CA TYR A 303 3.56 -19.94 4.79
C TYR A 303 4.45 -21.04 4.21
N PRO A 304 3.94 -21.87 3.29
CA PRO A 304 4.74 -22.94 2.69
C PRO A 304 5.88 -22.38 1.83
N ARG A 305 6.91 -23.21 1.62
CA ARG A 305 8.00 -22.89 0.71
C ARG A 305 7.55 -22.98 -0.75
N GLY A 306 8.08 -22.09 -1.58
CA GLY A 306 7.91 -22.10 -3.03
C GLY A 306 9.26 -22.06 -3.71
N HIS A 307 9.35 -22.71 -4.87
CA HIS A 307 10.50 -22.63 -5.78
C HIS A 307 11.86 -23.10 -5.21
N HIS A 308 11.87 -23.96 -4.18
CA HIS A 308 13.11 -24.63 -3.79
C HIS A 308 13.51 -25.67 -4.85
N GLY A 309 14.80 -25.84 -5.13
CA GLY A 309 15.30 -26.79 -6.13
C GLY A 309 15.10 -28.28 -5.82
N ASP A 310 14.43 -28.59 -4.70
CA ASP A 310 13.96 -29.94 -4.38
C ASP A 310 12.50 -30.15 -4.80
N ASP A 311 11.73 -29.04 -4.95
CA ASP A 311 10.31 -29.06 -5.28
C ASP A 311 10.06 -28.80 -6.77
N VAL A 312 10.96 -28.06 -7.43
CA VAL A 312 10.84 -27.67 -8.85
C VAL A 312 12.15 -27.87 -9.60
N PRO A 313 12.12 -28.14 -10.93
CA PRO A 313 13.34 -28.18 -11.74
C PRO A 313 13.98 -26.79 -11.84
N TRP A 314 15.30 -26.73 -11.77
CA TRP A 314 16.09 -25.52 -12.04
C TRP A 314 16.99 -25.71 -13.26
N LEU A 315 17.08 -24.68 -14.10
CA LEU A 315 17.83 -24.70 -15.36
C LEU A 315 18.84 -23.54 -15.42
N TYR A 316 20.07 -23.82 -15.81
CA TYR A 316 21.03 -22.81 -16.23
C TYR A 316 20.93 -22.55 -17.73
N LEU A 317 20.83 -21.29 -18.11
CA LEU A 317 20.71 -20.83 -19.49
C LEU A 317 21.97 -20.05 -19.93
N PRO A 318 23.05 -20.73 -20.35
CA PRO A 318 24.35 -20.08 -20.63
C PRO A 318 24.32 -19.10 -21.80
N GLU A 319 23.33 -19.20 -22.70
CA GLU A 319 23.22 -18.33 -23.88
C GLU A 319 22.25 -17.17 -23.67
N VAL A 320 21.51 -17.16 -22.56
CA VAL A 320 20.46 -16.16 -22.30
C VAL A 320 21.08 -14.97 -21.57
N THR A 321 21.07 -13.83 -22.24
CA THR A 321 21.62 -12.55 -21.74
C THR A 321 20.54 -11.60 -21.26
N LYS A 322 19.28 -11.85 -21.65
CA LYS A 322 18.16 -11.04 -21.22
C LYS A 322 17.87 -11.23 -19.74
N ILE A 323 17.27 -10.19 -19.19
CA ILE A 323 16.60 -10.17 -17.90
C ILE A 323 15.12 -10.40 -18.27
N GLU A 324 14.42 -11.29 -17.55
CA GLU A 324 13.08 -11.84 -17.85
C GLU A 324 13.05 -13.07 -18.79
N ILE A 325 12.72 -14.21 -18.20
CA ILE A 325 12.48 -15.49 -18.88
C ILE A 325 10.97 -15.72 -18.88
N SER A 326 10.32 -15.52 -20.02
CA SER A 326 8.85 -15.42 -20.10
C SER A 326 8.17 -16.54 -20.89
N SER A 327 8.94 -17.37 -21.60
CA SER A 327 8.39 -18.43 -22.45
C SER A 327 9.09 -19.78 -22.28
N GLU A 328 8.38 -20.88 -22.58
CA GLU A 328 9.00 -22.22 -22.67
C GLU A 328 10.14 -22.27 -23.69
N GLN A 329 10.06 -21.44 -24.74
CA GLN A 329 11.09 -21.33 -25.76
C GLN A 329 12.40 -20.77 -25.17
N ASP A 330 12.33 -19.92 -24.15
CA ASP A 330 13.52 -19.40 -23.45
C ASP A 330 14.23 -20.48 -22.63
N LEU A 331 13.47 -21.47 -22.14
CA LEU A 331 14.00 -22.60 -21.38
C LEU A 331 14.66 -23.65 -22.29
N LYS A 332 14.54 -23.51 -23.62
CA LYS A 332 15.11 -24.45 -24.58
C LYS A 332 16.63 -24.52 -24.40
N ASN A 333 17.16 -25.74 -24.39
CA ASN A 333 18.58 -26.05 -24.14
C ASN A 333 19.07 -25.70 -22.73
N GLY A 334 18.16 -25.46 -21.78
CA GLY A 334 18.52 -25.27 -20.38
C GLY A 334 19.19 -26.50 -19.80
N LYS A 335 20.24 -26.27 -19.01
CA LYS A 335 21.04 -27.33 -18.39
C LYS A 335 20.58 -27.53 -16.94
N PRO A 336 20.36 -28.77 -16.47
CA PRO A 336 19.88 -28.99 -15.11
C PRO A 336 20.81 -28.40 -14.05
N LEU A 337 20.23 -27.73 -13.06
CA LEU A 337 20.93 -27.15 -11.92
C LEU A 337 20.25 -27.62 -10.63
N ARG A 338 21.04 -27.91 -9.58
CA ARG A 338 20.53 -28.47 -8.31
C ARG A 338 21.00 -27.63 -7.13
N GLY A 339 20.30 -27.76 -6.00
CA GLY A 339 20.67 -27.07 -4.76
C GLY A 339 20.39 -25.56 -4.79
N CYS A 340 19.53 -25.11 -5.70
CA CYS A 340 19.17 -23.70 -5.85
C CYS A 340 17.94 -23.36 -5.01
N TYR A 341 18.05 -22.35 -4.17
CA TYR A 341 16.95 -21.75 -3.43
C TYR A 341 17.41 -20.45 -2.77
N GLY A 342 16.45 -19.62 -2.39
CA GLY A 342 16.66 -18.31 -1.80
C GLY A 342 16.11 -17.22 -2.70
N PHE A 343 16.79 -16.07 -2.71
CA PHE A 343 16.40 -14.83 -3.41
C PHE A 343 15.19 -14.14 -2.79
N TYR A 344 14.85 -12.99 -3.35
CA TYR A 344 13.61 -12.27 -3.09
C TYR A 344 12.74 -12.37 -4.33
N HIS A 345 11.46 -12.71 -4.16
CA HIS A 345 10.45 -12.43 -5.16
C HIS A 345 10.37 -10.91 -5.37
N ASP A 346 10.45 -10.43 -6.62
CA ASP A 346 10.61 -9.00 -6.97
C ASP A 346 9.40 -8.16 -6.59
N ALA A 347 8.22 -8.60 -6.98
CA ALA A 347 6.98 -7.93 -6.63
C ALA A 347 5.86 -8.93 -6.36
N GLY A 348 4.74 -8.78 -7.05
CA GLY A 348 3.61 -9.73 -6.98
C GLY A 348 3.83 -11.00 -7.82
N ASP A 349 4.89 -11.01 -8.62
CA ASP A 349 5.45 -12.15 -9.35
C ASP A 349 6.60 -12.80 -8.58
N TRP A 350 7.25 -13.80 -9.18
CA TRP A 350 8.15 -14.69 -8.44
C TRP A 350 9.62 -14.63 -8.85
N ASP A 351 9.97 -13.97 -9.94
CA ASP A 351 11.36 -13.87 -10.35
C ASP A 351 12.13 -12.81 -9.53
N SER A 352 13.44 -12.75 -9.77
CA SER A 352 14.39 -11.93 -9.02
C SER A 352 15.40 -11.30 -9.97
N TYR A 353 15.73 -10.04 -9.69
CA TYR A 353 16.51 -9.18 -10.56
C TYR A 353 17.85 -8.78 -9.95
N PRO A 354 18.82 -8.30 -10.75
CA PRO A 354 20.10 -7.85 -10.25
C PRO A 354 19.97 -6.60 -9.37
N SER A 355 18.93 -5.80 -9.57
CA SER A 355 18.59 -4.59 -8.79
C SER A 355 18.35 -4.91 -7.31
N HIS A 356 17.96 -6.14 -6.98
CA HIS A 356 17.73 -6.59 -5.61
C HIS A 356 18.96 -6.50 -4.70
N SER A 357 20.17 -6.37 -5.26
CA SER A 357 21.35 -6.04 -4.44
C SER A 357 21.17 -4.75 -3.64
N ALA A 358 20.26 -3.84 -4.04
CA ALA A 358 19.94 -2.65 -3.29
C ALA A 358 19.44 -2.95 -1.86
N VAL A 359 18.73 -4.06 -1.66
CA VAL A 359 18.19 -4.46 -0.34
C VAL A 359 19.33 -4.72 0.66
N PRO A 360 20.20 -5.75 0.49
CA PRO A 360 21.26 -6.01 1.46
C PRO A 360 22.26 -4.86 1.57
N LEU A 361 22.54 -4.12 0.48
CA LEU A 361 23.43 -2.95 0.54
C LEU A 361 22.83 -1.82 1.40
N ALA A 362 21.53 -1.54 1.28
CA ALA A 362 20.87 -0.55 2.12
C ALA A 362 20.83 -0.98 3.59
N LEU A 363 20.51 -2.25 3.87
CA LEU A 363 20.48 -2.77 5.24
C LEU A 363 21.88 -2.75 5.91
N MET A 364 22.92 -3.15 5.18
CA MET A 364 24.30 -3.04 5.68
C MET A 364 24.77 -1.60 5.86
N LEU A 365 24.34 -0.67 4.98
CA LEU A 365 24.61 0.76 5.15
C LEU A 365 23.97 1.29 6.43
N LEU A 366 22.69 0.98 6.68
CA LEU A 366 21.99 1.39 7.90
C LEU A 366 22.70 0.85 9.16
N TYR A 367 23.04 -0.44 9.17
CA TYR A 367 23.80 -1.03 10.26
C TYR A 367 25.18 -0.39 10.43
N SER A 368 25.87 -0.07 9.34
CA SER A 368 27.20 0.56 9.40
C SER A 368 27.14 2.00 9.93
N LEU A 369 26.05 2.72 9.68
CA LEU A 369 25.84 4.09 10.15
C LEU A 369 25.42 4.15 11.62
N ALA A 370 24.58 3.22 12.08
CA ALA A 370 23.99 3.22 13.41
C ALA A 370 23.85 1.81 13.99
N PRO A 371 24.96 1.10 14.24
CA PRO A 371 24.92 -0.29 14.71
C PRO A 371 24.29 -0.45 16.10
N ASP A 372 24.24 0.62 16.90
CA ASP A 372 23.57 0.63 18.22
C ASP A 372 22.03 0.63 18.12
N CYS A 373 21.47 0.91 16.94
CA CYS A 373 20.02 0.97 16.73
C CYS A 373 19.41 -0.38 16.32
N PHE A 374 20.22 -1.43 16.18
CA PHE A 374 19.77 -2.73 15.71
C PHE A 374 20.27 -3.84 16.62
N ALA A 375 19.36 -4.73 17.02
CA ALA A 375 19.60 -5.84 17.92
C ALA A 375 19.03 -7.16 17.37
N ASP A 376 19.53 -8.26 17.95
CA ASP A 376 18.94 -9.59 17.77
C ASP A 376 17.54 -9.61 18.41
N GLY A 377 16.56 -10.12 17.67
CA GLY A 377 15.16 -10.17 18.07
C GLY A 377 14.34 -8.92 17.71
N ASP A 378 14.91 -7.93 17.03
CA ASP A 378 14.16 -6.72 16.62
C ASP A 378 13.00 -7.06 15.66
N VAL A 379 13.08 -8.13 14.88
CA VAL A 379 12.07 -8.57 13.89
C VAL A 379 11.53 -9.98 14.22
N GLY A 380 12.38 -10.91 14.65
CA GLY A 380 12.03 -12.26 15.05
C GLY A 380 11.69 -13.19 13.89
N ASN A 381 12.53 -13.25 12.86
CA ASN A 381 12.26 -14.11 11.69
C ASN A 381 12.50 -15.59 12.00
N ARG A 382 11.55 -16.44 11.59
CA ARG A 382 11.61 -17.89 11.83
C ARG A 382 11.25 -18.67 10.58
N TYR A 383 12.12 -19.56 10.14
CA TYR A 383 11.91 -20.34 8.93
C TYR A 383 12.43 -21.78 9.01
N LYS A 384 12.05 -22.59 8.02
CA LYS A 384 12.59 -23.94 7.77
C LYS A 384 12.99 -24.08 6.31
N LEU A 385 13.94 -24.95 6.03
CA LEU A 385 14.32 -25.28 4.64
C LEU A 385 13.31 -26.26 4.03
N SER A 386 12.78 -27.18 4.83
CA SER A 386 11.70 -28.10 4.46
C SER A 386 10.56 -28.07 5.49
N GLN A 387 9.34 -28.35 5.04
CA GLN A 387 8.17 -28.50 5.91
C GLN A 387 8.35 -29.62 6.94
N SER A 388 9.12 -30.66 6.58
CA SER A 388 9.42 -31.80 7.44
C SER A 388 10.49 -31.53 8.49
N ASP A 389 11.19 -30.39 8.43
CA ASP A 389 12.27 -30.11 9.37
C ASP A 389 11.71 -29.98 10.80
N PRO A 390 12.28 -30.69 11.79
CA PRO A 390 11.72 -30.72 13.14
C PRO A 390 11.96 -29.43 13.91
N ARG A 391 12.93 -28.61 13.50
CA ARG A 391 13.33 -27.38 14.19
C ARG A 391 13.22 -26.18 13.27
N TRP A 392 12.80 -25.05 13.83
CA TRP A 392 12.88 -23.75 13.18
C TRP A 392 14.32 -23.22 13.27
N ILE A 393 14.77 -22.57 12.21
CA ILE A 393 15.86 -21.60 12.29
C ILE A 393 15.24 -20.33 12.86
N ASP A 394 15.75 -19.88 13.99
CA ASP A 394 15.25 -18.73 14.74
C ASP A 394 16.27 -17.61 14.62
N GLU A 395 16.05 -16.70 13.67
CA GLU A 395 16.93 -15.55 13.43
C GLU A 395 16.77 -14.50 14.53
N GLY A 396 15.66 -14.47 15.28
CA GLY A 396 15.49 -13.54 16.41
C GLY A 396 16.13 -13.98 17.72
N ASN A 397 16.97 -15.02 17.69
CA ASN A 397 17.72 -15.49 18.85
C ASN A 397 19.01 -16.22 18.42
N ASN A 398 19.67 -15.73 17.38
CA ASN A 398 20.88 -16.35 16.82
C ASN A 398 22.16 -15.59 17.19
N GLY A 399 22.06 -14.47 17.91
CA GLY A 399 23.15 -13.58 18.30
C GLY A 399 23.56 -12.56 17.23
N VAL A 400 22.81 -12.45 16.13
CA VAL A 400 23.03 -11.52 15.02
C VAL A 400 21.86 -10.53 14.98
N PRO A 401 22.10 -9.21 14.83
CA PRO A 401 21.00 -8.28 14.63
C PRO A 401 20.18 -8.65 13.40
N ASP A 402 18.86 -8.71 13.51
CA ASP A 402 17.97 -9.23 12.45
C ASP A 402 18.11 -8.47 11.12
N ILE A 403 18.53 -7.20 11.17
CA ILE A 403 18.87 -6.42 9.97
C ILE A 403 20.00 -7.05 9.16
N LEU A 404 20.99 -7.65 9.84
CA LEU A 404 22.09 -8.38 9.22
C LEU A 404 21.67 -9.79 8.80
N ASP A 405 20.73 -10.45 9.47
CA ASP A 405 20.18 -11.70 8.95
C ASP A 405 19.50 -11.50 7.60
N GLU A 406 18.66 -10.47 7.49
CA GLU A 406 18.02 -10.10 6.22
C GLU A 406 19.05 -9.63 5.19
N ALA A 407 20.06 -8.85 5.59
CA ALA A 407 21.13 -8.44 4.68
C ALA A 407 21.97 -9.62 4.17
N GLY A 408 22.12 -10.67 4.97
CA GLY A 408 22.85 -11.89 4.60
C GLY A 408 22.10 -12.79 3.62
N TRP A 409 20.77 -12.65 3.51
CA TRP A 409 19.92 -13.57 2.77
C TRP A 409 20.25 -13.69 1.27
N LEU A 410 20.24 -12.56 0.55
CA LEU A 410 20.50 -12.54 -0.90
C LEU A 410 21.96 -12.93 -1.21
N PRO A 411 22.99 -12.41 -0.53
CA PRO A 411 24.36 -12.88 -0.70
C PRO A 411 24.51 -14.38 -0.44
N ALA A 412 23.85 -14.94 0.59
CA ALA A 412 23.86 -16.38 0.84
C ALA A 412 23.25 -17.16 -0.33
N SER A 413 22.17 -16.65 -0.92
CA SER A 413 21.52 -17.21 -2.10
C SER A 413 22.43 -17.23 -3.32
N LEU A 414 23.10 -16.10 -3.60
CA LEU A 414 24.04 -15.99 -4.70
C LEU A 414 25.28 -16.87 -4.48
N ARG A 415 25.76 -17.01 -3.24
CA ARG A 415 26.84 -17.94 -2.88
C ARG A 415 26.46 -19.39 -3.19
N ARG A 416 25.25 -19.82 -2.80
CA ARG A 416 24.72 -21.15 -3.13
C ARG A 416 24.61 -21.35 -4.64
N LEU A 417 24.08 -20.37 -5.35
CA LEU A 417 23.92 -20.44 -6.80
C LEU A 417 25.27 -20.51 -7.53
N ARG A 418 26.23 -19.68 -7.14
CA ARG A 418 27.61 -19.71 -7.62
C ARG A 418 28.22 -21.09 -7.42
N LYS A 419 28.09 -21.66 -6.21
CA LYS A 419 28.59 -23.00 -5.90
C LYS A 419 27.91 -24.07 -6.78
N ALA A 420 26.59 -24.02 -6.93
CA ALA A 420 25.86 -24.96 -7.78
C ALA A 420 26.34 -24.94 -9.24
N LEU A 421 26.66 -23.75 -9.77
CA LEU A 421 27.21 -23.61 -11.13
C LEU A 421 28.64 -24.17 -11.25
N ILE A 422 29.48 -23.96 -10.24
CA ILE A 422 30.85 -24.54 -10.20
C ILE A 422 30.77 -26.07 -10.13
N ASP A 423 29.98 -26.61 -9.20
CA ASP A 423 29.84 -28.05 -9.00
C ASP A 423 29.28 -28.76 -10.25
N ALA A 424 28.44 -28.07 -11.03
CA ALA A 424 27.92 -28.56 -12.30
C ALA A 424 28.88 -28.39 -13.50
N GLY A 425 30.04 -27.75 -13.31
CA GLY A 425 31.00 -27.45 -14.39
C GLY A 425 30.52 -26.37 -15.36
N TYR A 426 29.63 -25.48 -14.93
CA TYR A 426 29.00 -24.45 -15.77
C TYR A 426 29.61 -23.05 -15.61
N SER A 427 30.36 -22.83 -14.52
CA SER A 427 31.07 -21.58 -14.26
C SER A 427 32.32 -21.83 -13.43
N ASP A 428 33.28 -20.93 -13.50
CA ASP A 428 34.49 -20.83 -12.69
C ASP A 428 34.32 -19.90 -11.47
N GLY A 429 33.12 -19.37 -11.25
CA GLY A 429 32.79 -18.52 -10.11
C GLY A 429 32.00 -17.25 -10.43
N GLY A 430 31.57 -17.08 -11.67
CA GLY A 430 30.62 -16.04 -12.06
C GLY A 430 29.24 -16.23 -11.45
N VAL A 431 28.51 -15.13 -11.30
CA VAL A 431 27.15 -15.08 -10.75
C VAL A 431 26.18 -14.62 -11.84
N PRO A 432 25.02 -15.29 -12.01
CA PRO A 432 23.99 -14.86 -12.95
C PRO A 432 23.22 -13.66 -12.41
N SER A 433 22.55 -12.96 -13.31
CA SER A 433 21.91 -11.67 -13.00
C SER A 433 20.40 -11.81 -12.77
N TYR A 434 19.76 -12.79 -13.39
CA TYR A 434 18.33 -13.05 -13.27
C TYR A 434 18.08 -14.47 -12.77
N VAL A 435 17.07 -14.61 -11.90
CA VAL A 435 16.61 -15.88 -11.35
C VAL A 435 15.09 -15.93 -11.44
N GLY A 436 14.55 -17.02 -11.96
CA GLY A 436 13.13 -17.29 -11.97
C GLY A 436 12.57 -17.46 -13.37
N ARG A 437 11.28 -17.18 -13.46
CA ARG A 437 10.47 -17.22 -14.67
C ARG A 437 9.30 -16.29 -14.42
N ASP A 438 8.93 -15.52 -15.43
CA ASP A 438 7.77 -14.63 -15.37
C ASP A 438 6.56 -15.41 -14.83
N ALA A 439 5.87 -14.82 -13.86
CA ALA A 439 4.64 -15.37 -13.30
C ALA A 439 3.56 -15.53 -14.39
N ILE A 440 3.66 -14.78 -15.49
CA ILE A 440 2.70 -14.75 -16.59
C ILE A 440 3.36 -15.26 -17.87
N THR A 441 2.79 -16.28 -18.51
CA THR A 441 3.12 -16.57 -19.91
C THR A 441 2.42 -15.53 -20.81
N TRP A 442 3.19 -14.70 -21.51
CA TRP A 442 2.72 -13.66 -22.46
C TRP A 442 2.07 -14.24 -23.74
N THR A 443 1.31 -15.34 -23.66
CA THR A 443 0.67 -16.00 -24.81
C THR A 443 -0.72 -15.43 -25.14
N GLY A 444 -0.98 -14.14 -24.87
CA GLY A 444 -2.25 -13.48 -25.26
C GLY A 444 -3.49 -13.93 -24.47
N SER A 445 -3.31 -14.82 -23.49
CA SER A 445 -4.26 -15.06 -22.41
C SER A 445 -3.49 -14.82 -21.13
N TYR A 446 -3.62 -13.60 -20.58
CA TYR A 446 -3.23 -13.35 -19.20
C TYR A 446 -3.83 -14.46 -18.31
N GLY A 447 -3.16 -14.83 -17.21
CA GLY A 447 -3.74 -15.52 -16.05
C GLY A 447 -4.15 -17.00 -16.10
N GLN A 448 -3.81 -17.79 -17.14
CA GLN A 448 -3.61 -19.23 -16.89
C GLN A 448 -2.24 -19.42 -16.24
N GLY A 449 -2.16 -19.46 -14.90
CA GLY A 449 -0.91 -19.77 -14.19
C GLY A 449 -0.50 -18.86 -13.03
N MET A 450 -1.36 -17.94 -12.56
CA MET A 450 -1.11 -17.20 -11.30
C MET A 450 -1.34 -18.11 -10.09
N LEU A 451 -0.46 -19.09 -9.93
CA LEU A 451 -0.40 -19.94 -8.74
C LEU A 451 0.38 -19.20 -7.65
N PRO A 452 -0.02 -19.34 -6.38
CA PRO A 452 0.85 -18.92 -5.29
C PRO A 452 2.18 -19.67 -5.41
N SER A 453 3.26 -19.04 -4.94
CA SER A 453 4.63 -19.57 -5.12
C SER A 453 4.82 -21.01 -4.63
N TRP A 454 4.06 -21.45 -3.64
CA TRP A 454 4.11 -22.83 -3.13
C TRP A 454 3.31 -23.85 -3.96
N GLU A 455 2.52 -23.43 -4.94
CA GLU A 455 1.81 -24.31 -5.90
C GLU A 455 2.42 -24.28 -7.29
N ASP A 456 3.20 -23.24 -7.61
CA ASP A 456 3.93 -23.19 -8.87
C ASP A 456 5.00 -24.30 -8.92
N ARG A 457 4.90 -25.14 -9.94
CA ARG A 457 5.80 -26.29 -10.20
C ARG A 457 6.53 -26.16 -11.52
N ARG A 458 6.43 -24.99 -12.18
CA ARG A 458 7.11 -24.72 -13.45
C ARG A 458 8.62 -24.77 -13.22
N ALA A 459 9.34 -25.12 -14.28
CA ALA A 459 10.79 -25.04 -14.27
C ALA A 459 11.25 -23.59 -14.05
N TRP A 460 12.14 -23.42 -13.09
CA TRP A 460 12.83 -22.17 -12.80
C TRP A 460 14.15 -22.10 -13.55
N ALA A 461 14.61 -20.89 -13.81
CA ALA A 461 15.83 -20.71 -14.57
C ALA A 461 16.72 -19.61 -14.02
N VAL A 462 18.00 -19.72 -14.32
CA VAL A 462 18.98 -18.67 -14.09
C VAL A 462 19.67 -18.38 -15.41
N ASN A 463 19.87 -17.09 -15.71
CA ASN A 463 20.47 -16.68 -16.97
C ASN A 463 22.00 -16.85 -16.95
N ARG A 464 22.68 -16.42 -18.01
CA ARG A 464 24.14 -16.48 -18.10
C ARG A 464 24.80 -15.68 -16.97
N VAL A 465 25.93 -16.19 -16.46
CA VAL A 465 26.80 -15.42 -15.57
C VAL A 465 27.23 -14.09 -16.20
N CYS A 466 27.33 -13.02 -15.40
CA CYS A 466 27.78 -11.73 -15.89
C CYS A 466 28.67 -10.99 -14.88
N GLY A 467 29.55 -10.12 -15.40
CA GLY A 467 30.50 -9.38 -14.59
C GLY A 467 29.83 -8.46 -13.56
N GLU A 468 28.74 -7.79 -13.94
CA GLU A 468 28.01 -6.88 -13.04
C GLU A 468 27.45 -7.60 -11.81
N ALA A 469 26.72 -8.70 -12.00
CA ALA A 469 26.16 -9.49 -10.90
C ALA A 469 27.28 -10.11 -10.04
N THR A 470 28.38 -10.54 -10.67
CA THR A 470 29.54 -11.09 -9.97
C THR A 470 30.21 -10.04 -9.07
N MET A 471 30.42 -8.82 -9.58
CA MET A 471 30.99 -7.71 -8.80
C MET A 471 30.05 -7.27 -7.67
N ARG A 472 28.73 -7.22 -7.92
CA ARG A 472 27.74 -6.93 -6.88
C ARG A 472 27.75 -7.98 -5.78
N TYR A 473 27.79 -9.26 -6.14
CA TYR A 473 27.92 -10.34 -5.16
C TYR A 473 29.19 -10.20 -4.32
N ALA A 474 30.34 -10.00 -4.96
CA ALA A 474 31.61 -9.82 -4.26
C ALA A 474 31.58 -8.62 -3.29
N ALA A 475 31.02 -7.49 -3.72
CA ALA A 475 30.85 -6.31 -2.87
C ALA A 475 29.94 -6.58 -1.67
N MET A 476 28.79 -7.24 -1.88
CA MET A 476 27.88 -7.58 -0.80
C MET A 476 28.51 -8.56 0.19
N ALA A 477 29.18 -9.61 -0.29
CA ALA A 477 29.83 -10.61 0.57
C ALA A 477 30.95 -9.97 1.41
N ALA A 478 31.77 -9.11 0.79
CA ALA A 478 32.83 -8.39 1.49
C ALA A 478 32.30 -7.42 2.55
N TRP A 479 31.26 -6.65 2.23
CA TRP A 479 30.65 -5.74 3.20
C TRP A 479 29.96 -6.52 4.32
N TYR A 480 29.29 -7.62 4.00
CA TYR A 480 28.63 -8.45 5.02
C TYR A 480 29.64 -9.03 6.02
N ALA A 481 30.78 -9.54 5.53
CA ALA A 481 31.90 -9.95 6.37
C ALA A 481 32.40 -8.81 7.27
N HIS A 482 32.47 -7.58 6.74
CA HIS A 482 32.82 -6.41 7.53
C HIS A 482 31.78 -6.11 8.62
N CYS A 483 30.48 -6.12 8.32
CA CYS A 483 29.41 -5.92 9.30
C CYS A 483 29.45 -6.98 10.42
N LEU A 484 29.70 -8.25 10.09
CA LEU A 484 29.87 -9.32 11.07
C LEU A 484 31.10 -9.09 11.96
N ASN A 485 32.22 -8.64 11.39
CA ASN A 485 33.40 -8.28 12.17
C ASN A 485 33.11 -7.09 13.11
N THR A 486 32.38 -6.07 12.65
CA THR A 486 31.94 -4.94 13.48
C THR A 486 31.06 -5.41 14.64
N LEU A 487 30.08 -6.29 14.38
CA LEU A 487 29.29 -6.95 15.43
C LEU A 487 30.18 -7.69 16.44
N HIS A 488 31.10 -8.51 15.95
CA HIS A 488 31.99 -9.30 16.80
C HIS A 488 32.86 -8.42 17.69
N GLN A 489 33.45 -7.35 17.14
CA GLN A 489 34.29 -6.42 17.89
C GLN A 489 33.53 -5.65 18.96
N ARG A 490 32.22 -5.42 18.76
CA ARG A 490 31.34 -4.82 19.76
C ARG A 490 31.07 -5.78 20.92
N ASN A 491 30.88 -7.07 20.63
CA ASN A 491 30.59 -8.10 21.64
C ASN A 491 31.86 -8.69 22.29
N HIS A 492 32.98 -8.67 21.58
CA HIS A 492 34.24 -9.31 21.94
C HIS A 492 35.41 -8.37 21.64
N ARG A 493 36.38 -8.27 22.56
CA ARG A 493 37.43 -7.25 22.46
C ARG A 493 38.47 -7.50 21.34
N GLN A 494 38.57 -8.71 20.77
CA GLN A 494 39.58 -9.06 19.76
C GLN A 494 39.14 -10.19 18.82
N GLY A 495 39.65 -10.17 17.58
CA GLY A 495 39.46 -11.22 16.56
C GLY A 495 38.40 -10.90 15.50
N PRO A 496 38.41 -11.58 14.34
CA PRO A 496 37.31 -11.51 13.37
C PRO A 496 36.15 -12.41 13.79
N HIS A 497 34.93 -12.10 13.30
CA HIS A 497 33.79 -12.99 13.47
C HIS A 497 34.07 -14.35 12.82
N PRO A 498 33.75 -15.49 13.46
CA PRO A 498 34.06 -16.82 12.94
C PRO A 498 33.57 -17.06 11.52
N GLN A 499 32.37 -16.57 11.20
CA GLN A 499 31.76 -16.71 9.87
C GLN A 499 32.25 -15.68 8.84
N ALA A 500 32.95 -14.62 9.23
CA ALA A 500 33.35 -13.57 8.28
C ALA A 500 34.29 -14.09 7.18
N ARG A 501 35.14 -15.08 7.49
CA ARG A 501 36.04 -15.69 6.50
C ARG A 501 35.29 -16.45 5.41
N GLU A 502 34.18 -17.10 5.74
CA GLU A 502 33.36 -17.88 4.79
C GLU A 502 32.72 -17.03 3.69
N TRP A 503 32.74 -15.71 3.84
CA TRP A 503 32.22 -14.76 2.85
C TRP A 503 33.29 -14.17 1.94
N ILE A 504 34.56 -14.35 2.30
CA ILE A 504 35.71 -13.80 1.55
C ILE A 504 36.46 -14.92 0.81
N GLU A 505 36.57 -16.09 1.42
CA GLU A 505 37.16 -17.32 0.86
C GLU A 505 36.15 -18.05 -0.04
#